data_AF-A0A2E9MJ56-F1
#
_entry.id   AF-A0A2E9MJ56-F1
#
_cell.length_a   1.000
_cell.length_b   1.000
_cell.length_c   1.000
_cell.angle_alpha   90.00
_cell.angle_beta   90.00
_cell.angle_gamma   90.00
#
_symmetry.space_group_name_H-M   'P 1'
#
loop_
_entity.id
_entity.type
_entity.pdbx_description
1 polymer ?
#
loop_
_entity_poly.entity_id
_entity_poly.type
_entity_poly.pdbx_seq_one_letter_code
_entity_poly.pdbx_strand_id
1 'polypeptide(L)'
;MAEAMVPIAHVLRPISMIACSALSKPIASPSSGKIRRRGGNLRLDRHLAKVRTLAEGWASAGRYHGDEGVLNRATIDLANALDHYHADSPRPGAWYYWLISIPDKLGAIGLLLGDALDPAVRARLDASLTHQLKLMRLSGANAAWEARNHAYLALLQGDSQRLARAADRIFGTVRYSSDGGVREDFSYLFHVATCATTRWVGMNSAKLSK
;
A
#
# COMPACT_ATOMS: atom_id res chain seq x y z
N MET A 1 -40.57 -3.07 -56.07
CA MET A 1 -41.56 -2.96 -54.97
C MET A 1 -40.78 -2.61 -53.72
N ALA A 2 -41.04 -1.43 -53.17
CA ALA A 2 -40.38 -0.89 -52.00
C ALA A 2 -41.34 -0.97 -50.81
N GLU A 3 -40.84 -1.44 -49.67
CA GLU A 3 -41.37 -1.29 -48.31
C GLU A 3 -40.34 -1.95 -47.38
N ALA A 4 -40.03 -1.52 -46.17
CA ALA A 4 -40.02 -0.25 -45.47
C ALA A 4 -39.25 -0.57 -44.17
N MET A 5 -38.23 0.23 -43.82
CA MET A 5 -37.53 0.12 -42.54
C MET A 5 -38.45 0.51 -41.38
N VAL A 6 -38.44 -0.27 -40.29
CA VAL A 6 -38.75 0.21 -38.93
C VAL A 6 -37.79 -0.46 -37.93
N PRO A 7 -37.00 0.31 -37.16
CA PRO A 7 -36.10 -0.21 -36.13
C PRO A 7 -36.82 -0.34 -34.78
N ILE A 8 -36.70 -1.50 -34.13
CA ILE A 8 -37.18 -1.69 -32.76
C ILE A 8 -36.03 -1.33 -31.79
N ALA A 9 -36.03 -0.07 -31.36
CA ALA A 9 -35.33 0.36 -30.16
C ALA A 9 -36.22 0.07 -28.94
N HIS A 10 -35.80 -0.84 -28.06
CA HIS A 10 -36.43 -1.03 -26.76
C HIS A 10 -35.41 -0.81 -25.61
N VAL A 11 -35.54 0.37 -24.99
CA VAL A 11 -35.61 0.58 -23.53
C VAL A 11 -34.40 0.12 -22.70
N LEU A 12 -33.36 0.96 -22.65
CA LEU A 12 -32.52 1.09 -21.45
C LEU A 12 -33.06 2.27 -20.62
N ARG A 13 -33.76 1.96 -19.53
CA ARG A 13 -34.16 2.96 -18.53
C ARG A 13 -32.94 3.34 -17.68
N PRO A 14 -32.70 4.63 -17.39
CA PRO A 14 -31.71 5.04 -16.41
C PRO A 14 -32.24 4.76 -15.00
N ILE A 15 -31.46 4.04 -14.20
CA ILE A 15 -31.71 3.90 -12.75
C ILE A 15 -31.35 5.25 -12.12
N SER A 16 -32.38 6.03 -11.80
CA SER A 16 -32.30 7.23 -10.97
C SER A 16 -32.36 6.83 -9.49
N MET A 17 -31.41 7.40 -8.73
CA MET A 17 -31.43 7.75 -7.31
C MET A 17 -31.84 6.71 -6.25
N ILE A 18 -30.89 6.41 -5.37
CA ILE A 18 -31.14 6.45 -3.91
C ILE A 18 -30.13 7.44 -3.30
N ALA A 19 -30.61 8.65 -3.05
CA ALA A 19 -29.95 9.62 -2.19
C ALA A 19 -30.15 9.19 -0.74
N CYS A 20 -29.06 8.83 -0.04
CA CYS A 20 -29.11 8.59 1.40
C CYS A 20 -28.97 9.95 2.11
N SER A 21 -30.11 10.56 2.43
CA SER A 21 -30.18 11.73 3.32
C SER A 21 -29.97 11.26 4.77
N ALA A 22 -28.81 11.57 5.33
CA ALA A 22 -28.56 11.45 6.76
C ALA A 22 -28.16 12.82 7.32
N LEU A 23 -29.17 13.48 7.91
CA LEU A 23 -29.12 14.38 9.09
C LEU A 23 -27.84 15.21 9.27
N SER A 24 -27.94 16.46 8.81
CA SER A 24 -27.12 17.59 9.22
C SER A 24 -27.17 17.81 10.73
N LYS A 25 -26.01 17.87 11.38
CA LYS A 25 -25.80 18.55 12.67
C LYS A 25 -24.75 19.65 12.49
N PRO A 26 -24.91 20.81 13.15
CA PRO A 26 -24.21 22.04 12.81
C PRO A 26 -22.72 22.02 13.18
N ILE A 27 -21.97 22.77 12.39
CA ILE A 27 -20.54 23.05 12.48
C ILE A 27 -20.22 23.72 13.82
N ALA A 28 -19.42 23.08 14.66
CA ALA A 28 -18.79 23.72 15.81
C ALA A 28 -17.55 24.51 15.35
N SER A 29 -17.52 25.79 15.70
CA SER A 29 -16.44 26.77 15.49
C SER A 29 -15.13 26.33 16.19
N PRO A 30 -13.93 26.65 15.66
CA PRO A 30 -12.68 26.07 16.13
C PRO A 30 -12.13 26.78 17.38
N SER A 31 -11.88 26.02 18.45
CA SER A 31 -11.07 26.48 19.58
C SER A 31 -9.57 26.47 19.21
N SER A 32 -8.99 27.66 19.28
CA SER A 32 -7.59 28.05 19.39
C SER A 32 -6.50 26.95 19.52
N GLY A 33 -5.48 27.04 18.64
CA GLY A 33 -4.09 27.02 19.11
C GLY A 33 -3.30 25.71 19.12
N LYS A 34 -3.35 24.89 18.06
CA LYS A 34 -2.22 24.01 17.69
C LYS A 34 -2.01 24.06 16.18
N ILE A 35 -0.93 24.70 15.72
CA ILE A 35 -0.44 24.54 14.35
C ILE A 35 -0.03 23.07 14.21
N ARG A 36 -0.98 22.21 13.81
CA ARG A 36 -0.68 20.83 13.44
C ARG A 36 0.23 20.90 12.22
N ARG A 37 1.53 20.60 12.39
CA ARG A 37 2.45 20.23 11.29
C ARG A 37 1.93 18.92 10.67
N ARG A 38 0.81 19.01 9.95
CA ARG A 38 0.09 17.91 9.32
C ARG A 38 0.75 17.67 7.96
N GLY A 39 1.51 16.58 7.81
CA GLY A 39 1.82 16.03 6.48
C GLY A 39 3.25 15.59 6.19
N GLY A 40 4.17 15.60 7.15
CA GLY A 40 5.55 15.10 6.91
C GLY A 40 5.57 13.65 6.42
N ASN A 41 4.84 12.76 7.11
CA ASN A 41 4.71 11.35 6.74
C ASN A 41 4.03 11.14 5.36
N LEU A 42 2.96 11.89 5.05
CA LEU A 42 2.27 11.83 3.76
C LEU A 42 3.13 12.37 2.61
N ARG A 43 3.97 13.38 2.86
CA ARG A 43 4.92 13.89 1.86
C ARG A 43 6.00 12.85 1.57
N LEU A 44 6.59 12.27 2.61
CA LEU A 44 7.57 11.19 2.47
C LEU A 44 6.99 9.98 1.73
N ASP A 45 5.77 9.56 2.08
CA ASP A 45 5.09 8.46 1.43
C ASP A 45 4.84 8.70 -0.07
N ARG A 46 4.37 9.91 -0.43
CA ARG A 46 4.18 10.31 -1.84
C ARG A 46 5.50 10.44 -2.59
N HIS A 47 6.56 10.91 -1.93
CA HIS A 47 7.90 10.96 -2.51
C HIS A 47 8.38 9.56 -2.85
N LEU A 48 8.32 8.63 -1.90
CA LEU A 48 8.68 7.23 -2.12
C LEU A 48 7.83 6.53 -3.18
N ALA A 49 6.56 6.93 -3.35
CA ALA A 49 5.74 6.40 -4.44
C ALA A 49 6.32 6.74 -5.81
N LYS A 50 6.87 7.96 -5.97
CA LYS A 50 7.55 8.37 -7.21
C LYS A 50 8.88 7.65 -7.39
N VAL A 51 9.66 7.49 -6.31
CA VAL A 51 10.91 6.72 -6.35
C VAL A 51 10.65 5.28 -6.76
N ARG A 52 9.58 4.67 -6.25
CA ARG A 52 9.15 3.34 -6.66
C ARG A 52 8.82 3.28 -8.15
N THR A 53 8.10 4.27 -8.70
CA THR A 53 7.84 4.32 -10.15
C THR A 53 9.13 4.42 -10.97
N LEU A 54 10.14 5.16 -10.51
CA LEU A 54 11.45 5.20 -11.16
C LEU A 54 12.13 3.83 -11.12
N ALA A 55 12.14 3.18 -9.95
CA ALA A 55 12.73 1.85 -9.79
C ALA A 55 12.01 0.79 -10.64
N GLU A 56 10.68 0.85 -10.74
CA GLU A 56 9.87 -0.01 -11.61
C GLU A 56 10.23 0.23 -13.09
N GLY A 57 10.36 1.49 -13.50
CA GLY A 57 10.77 1.84 -14.87
C GLY A 57 12.19 1.40 -15.24
N TRP A 58 13.11 1.43 -14.27
CA TRP A 58 14.48 0.95 -14.44
C TRP A 58 14.56 -0.59 -14.50
N ALA A 59 13.84 -1.29 -13.63
CA ALA A 59 13.89 -2.74 -13.50
C ALA A 59 13.08 -3.47 -14.59
N SER A 60 11.98 -2.88 -15.07
CA SER A 60 11.08 -3.53 -16.03
C SER A 60 11.63 -3.44 -17.45
N ALA A 61 11.38 -4.47 -18.27
CA ALA A 61 11.64 -4.41 -19.70
C ALA A 61 10.78 -3.30 -20.34
N GLY A 62 11.43 -2.22 -20.79
CA GLY A 62 10.75 -1.03 -21.31
C GLY A 62 11.73 0.08 -21.65
N ARG A 63 11.20 1.28 -21.92
CA ARG A 63 11.98 2.45 -22.40
C ARG A 63 13.15 2.84 -21.50
N TYR A 64 13.00 2.64 -20.19
CA TYR A 64 13.97 3.07 -19.18
C TYR A 64 14.75 1.90 -18.57
N HIS A 65 14.64 0.71 -19.14
CA HIS A 65 15.30 -0.48 -18.63
C HIS A 65 16.81 -0.28 -18.56
N GLY A 66 17.40 -0.41 -17.37
CA GLY A 66 18.85 -0.25 -17.18
C GLY A 66 19.38 1.19 -17.36
N ASP A 67 18.52 2.20 -17.50
CA ASP A 67 18.95 3.59 -17.71
C ASP A 67 19.70 4.16 -16.48
N GLU A 68 20.96 4.56 -16.67
CA GLU A 68 21.80 5.08 -15.59
C GLU A 68 21.26 6.39 -14.99
N GLY A 69 20.64 7.25 -15.79
CA GLY A 69 20.05 8.50 -15.32
C GLY A 69 18.88 8.25 -14.37
N VAL A 70 18.02 7.29 -14.70
CA VAL A 70 16.90 6.84 -13.84
C VAL A 70 17.42 6.18 -12.57
N LEU A 71 18.44 5.31 -12.66
CA LEU A 71 19.06 4.68 -11.49
C LEU A 71 19.65 5.71 -10.54
N ASN A 72 20.45 6.65 -11.08
CA ASN A 72 21.07 7.71 -10.29
C ASN A 72 20.02 8.58 -9.61
N ARG A 73 18.95 8.94 -10.32
CA ARG A 73 17.84 9.72 -9.75
C ARG A 73 17.13 8.96 -8.63
N ALA A 74 16.79 7.69 -8.86
CA ALA A 74 16.14 6.84 -7.87
C ALA A 74 17.00 6.67 -6.60
N THR A 75 18.31 6.49 -6.77
CA THR A 75 19.27 6.32 -5.68
C THR A 75 19.39 7.59 -4.83
N ILE A 76 19.53 8.76 -5.46
CA ILE A 76 19.58 10.06 -4.76
C ILE A 76 18.27 10.30 -4.00
N ASP A 77 17.13 10.10 -4.65
CA ASP A 77 15.83 10.35 -4.03
C ASP A 77 15.52 9.36 -2.89
N LEU A 78 16.02 8.12 -2.98
CA LEU A 78 15.96 7.14 -1.89
C LEU A 78 16.85 7.55 -0.72
N ALA A 79 18.09 7.98 -0.97
CA ALA A 79 18.99 8.45 0.07
C ALA A 79 18.38 9.62 0.87
N ASN A 80 17.79 10.59 0.16
CA ASN A 80 17.06 11.72 0.76
C ASN A 80 15.85 11.25 1.59
N ALA A 81 15.15 10.20 1.15
CA ALA A 81 14.04 9.65 1.91
C ALA A 81 14.51 8.98 3.22
N LEU A 82 15.67 8.33 3.21
CA LEU A 82 16.26 7.67 4.38
C LEU A 82 16.76 8.67 5.44
N ASP A 83 17.08 9.90 5.05
CA ASP A 83 17.34 11.00 6.01
C ASP A 83 16.11 11.30 6.90
N HIS A 84 14.92 10.92 6.45
CA HIS A 84 13.66 11.07 7.19
C HIS A 84 13.09 9.74 7.69
N TYR A 85 13.77 8.63 7.39
CA TYR A 85 13.36 7.29 7.76
C TYR A 85 14.57 6.48 8.23
N HIS A 86 15.06 6.81 9.42
CA HIS A 86 16.11 6.09 10.15
C HIS A 86 15.69 5.88 11.62
N ALA A 87 16.54 5.21 12.41
CA ALA A 87 16.23 4.81 13.79
C ALA A 87 15.76 5.98 14.67
N ASP A 88 16.46 7.11 14.60
CA ASP A 88 16.19 8.30 15.43
C ASP A 88 15.18 9.26 14.79
N SER A 89 14.63 8.94 13.62
CA SER A 89 13.67 9.80 12.95
C SER A 89 12.39 9.95 13.77
N PRO A 90 11.92 11.18 14.04
CA PRO A 90 10.64 11.37 14.69
C PRO A 90 9.52 10.78 13.83
N ARG A 91 8.50 10.20 14.47
CA ARG A 91 7.38 9.52 13.79
C ARG A 91 6.04 10.27 13.96
N PRO A 92 5.93 11.54 13.51
CA PRO A 92 4.70 12.30 13.68
C PRO A 92 3.57 11.80 12.76
N GLY A 93 2.32 12.04 13.17
CA GLY A 93 1.14 11.75 12.36
C GLY A 93 0.65 10.30 12.51
N ALA A 94 0.01 9.80 11.46
CA ALA A 94 -0.62 8.47 11.49
C ALA A 94 0.43 7.34 11.43
N TRP A 95 0.33 6.40 12.36
CA TRP A 95 1.20 5.23 12.51
C TRP A 95 1.28 4.37 11.23
N TYR A 96 0.18 4.31 10.47
CA TYR A 96 0.06 3.53 9.24
C TYR A 96 1.20 3.80 8.25
N TYR A 97 1.61 5.06 8.10
CA TYR A 97 2.70 5.41 7.18
C TYR A 97 4.02 4.80 7.64
N TRP A 98 4.31 4.87 8.93
CA TRP A 98 5.60 4.46 9.48
C TRP A 98 5.77 2.94 9.57
N LEU A 99 4.69 2.20 9.83
CA LEU A 99 4.73 0.75 9.99
C LEU A 99 4.37 -0.02 8.71
N ILE A 100 3.53 0.55 7.84
CA ILE A 100 3.00 -0.15 6.67
C ILE A 100 3.45 0.52 5.37
N SER A 101 3.01 1.75 5.13
CA SER A 101 3.07 2.34 3.78
C SER A 101 4.48 2.69 3.31
N ILE A 102 5.33 3.20 4.21
CA ILE A 102 6.71 3.57 3.88
C ILE A 102 7.61 2.33 3.77
N PRO A 103 7.62 1.38 4.74
CA PRO A 103 8.40 0.14 4.60
C PRO A 103 8.05 -0.66 3.35
N ASP A 104 6.78 -0.66 2.94
CA ASP A 104 6.34 -1.31 1.70
C ASP A 104 7.09 -0.78 0.48
N LYS A 105 7.18 0.55 0.35
CA LYS A 105 7.85 1.20 -0.77
C LYS A 105 9.35 1.02 -0.68
N LEU A 106 9.93 1.19 0.51
CA LEU A 106 11.36 1.01 0.75
C LEU A 106 11.82 -0.41 0.41
N GLY A 107 11.08 -1.42 0.87
CA GLY A 107 11.37 -2.83 0.55
C GLY A 107 11.26 -3.12 -0.95
N ALA A 108 10.18 -2.67 -1.59
CA ALA A 108 10.01 -2.84 -3.03
C ALA A 108 11.11 -2.15 -3.85
N ILE A 109 11.46 -0.90 -3.52
CA ILE A 109 12.56 -0.17 -4.18
C ILE A 109 13.88 -0.91 -4.02
N GLY A 110 14.20 -1.38 -2.82
CA GLY A 110 15.43 -2.14 -2.57
C GLY A 110 15.52 -3.41 -3.42
N LEU A 111 14.41 -4.13 -3.59
CA LEU A 111 14.37 -5.35 -4.40
C LEU A 111 14.46 -5.05 -5.90
N LEU A 112 13.79 -3.99 -6.37
CA LEU A 112 13.80 -3.59 -7.77
C LEU A 112 15.18 -3.12 -8.22
N LEU A 113 15.87 -2.33 -7.40
CA LEU A 113 17.21 -1.81 -7.73
C LEU A 113 18.31 -2.85 -7.45
N GLY A 114 18.05 -3.81 -6.55
CA GLY A 114 18.91 -4.96 -6.30
C GLY A 114 20.36 -4.56 -6.02
N ASP A 115 21.28 -5.17 -6.77
CA ASP A 115 22.73 -4.97 -6.64
C ASP A 115 23.23 -3.71 -7.37
N ALA A 116 22.38 -3.04 -8.16
CA ALA A 116 22.73 -1.78 -8.80
C ALA A 116 22.61 -0.57 -7.85
N LEU A 117 21.98 -0.77 -6.69
CA LEU A 117 21.88 0.29 -5.68
C LEU A 117 23.25 0.54 -5.04
N ASP A 118 23.59 1.83 -4.88
CA ASP A 118 24.79 2.23 -4.14
C ASP A 118 24.90 1.48 -2.79
N PRO A 119 26.05 0.84 -2.47
CA PRO A 119 26.19 0.01 -1.28
C PRO A 119 25.93 0.76 0.03
N ALA A 120 26.28 2.05 0.11
CA ALA A 120 26.03 2.85 1.31
C ALA A 120 24.53 3.15 1.48
N VAL A 121 23.83 3.44 0.38
CA VAL A 121 22.36 3.60 0.40
C VAL A 121 21.67 2.27 0.74
N ARG A 122 22.14 1.14 0.20
CA ARG A 122 21.64 -0.20 0.52
C ARG A 122 21.81 -0.53 2.01
N ALA A 123 22.97 -0.24 2.59
CA ALA A 123 23.22 -0.46 4.02
C ALA A 123 22.29 0.40 4.91
N ARG A 124 22.07 1.67 4.53
CA ARG A 124 21.12 2.55 5.24
C ARG A 124 19.69 2.06 5.15
N LEU A 125 19.26 1.60 3.96
CA LEU A 125 17.95 0.99 3.74
C LEU A 125 17.74 -0.22 4.66
N ASP A 126 18.72 -1.13 4.68
CA ASP A 126 18.69 -2.33 5.52
C ASP A 126 18.59 -1.98 7.00
N ALA A 127 19.46 -1.08 7.49
CA ALA A 127 19.46 -0.66 8.88
C ALA A 127 18.11 -0.03 9.29
N SER A 128 17.54 0.82 8.43
CA SER A 128 16.25 1.47 8.67
C SER A 128 15.09 0.48 8.72
N LEU A 129 15.04 -0.47 7.78
CA LEU A 129 14.00 -1.50 7.76
C LEU A 129 14.15 -2.48 8.93
N THR A 130 15.38 -2.93 9.23
CA THR A 130 15.67 -3.79 10.39
C THR A 130 15.26 -3.13 11.70
N HIS A 131 15.54 -1.83 11.85
CA HIS A 131 15.13 -1.08 13.03
C HIS A 131 13.60 -0.99 13.16
N GLN A 132 12.87 -0.75 12.05
CA GLN A 132 11.42 -0.63 12.12
C GLN A 132 10.73 -2.00 12.29
N LEU A 133 11.14 -2.99 11.51
CA LEU A 133 10.47 -4.27 11.33
C LEU A 133 11.02 -5.32 12.30
N LYS A 134 10.95 -5.00 13.60
CA LYS A 134 11.39 -5.90 14.68
C LYS A 134 10.40 -7.03 14.95
N LEU A 135 9.10 -6.74 14.88
CA LEU A 135 8.01 -7.64 15.24
C LEU A 135 6.87 -7.54 14.24
N MET A 136 6.05 -8.58 14.13
CA MET A 136 4.75 -8.57 13.46
C MET A 136 3.66 -8.50 14.54
N ARG A 137 3.08 -7.32 14.74
CA ARG A 137 2.19 -7.02 15.88
C ARG A 137 0.73 -6.71 15.47
N LEU A 138 0.46 -6.50 14.19
CA LEU A 138 -0.84 -6.06 13.72
C LEU A 138 -1.78 -7.25 13.46
N SER A 139 -3.08 -6.97 13.33
CA SER A 139 -4.16 -7.96 13.09
C SER A 139 -4.97 -7.61 11.83
N GLY A 140 -5.78 -8.55 11.33
CA GLY A 140 -6.60 -8.37 10.11
C GLY A 140 -5.78 -8.01 8.87
N ALA A 141 -6.30 -7.11 8.01
CA ALA A 141 -5.56 -6.65 6.82
C ALA A 141 -4.19 -6.04 7.17
N ASN A 142 -4.10 -5.35 8.31
CA ASN A 142 -2.85 -4.73 8.74
C ASN A 142 -1.76 -5.79 9.05
N ALA A 143 -2.15 -6.98 9.49
CA ALA A 143 -1.22 -8.09 9.68
C ALA A 143 -0.60 -8.56 8.36
N ALA A 144 -1.42 -8.70 7.31
CA ALA A 144 -0.94 -9.09 5.99
C ALA A 144 0.01 -8.04 5.41
N TRP A 145 -0.32 -6.76 5.57
CA TRP A 145 0.52 -5.67 5.09
C TRP A 145 1.84 -5.52 5.85
N GLU A 146 1.83 -5.67 7.17
CA GLU A 146 3.06 -5.70 7.97
C GLU A 146 3.90 -6.92 7.60
N ALA A 147 3.29 -8.09 7.43
CA ALA A 147 3.99 -9.31 7.04
C ALA A 147 4.61 -9.20 5.64
N ARG A 148 3.96 -8.54 4.68
CA ARG A 148 4.57 -8.23 3.38
C ARG A 148 5.87 -7.44 3.52
N ASN A 149 5.90 -6.44 4.42
CA ASN A 149 7.11 -5.66 4.65
C ASN A 149 8.24 -6.53 5.24
N HIS A 150 7.92 -7.46 6.13
CA HIS A 150 8.87 -8.46 6.64
C HIS A 150 9.37 -9.42 5.55
N ALA A 151 8.51 -9.78 4.59
CA ALA A 151 8.92 -10.60 3.44
C ALA A 151 9.92 -9.84 2.55
N TYR A 152 9.70 -8.54 2.27
CA TYR A 152 10.69 -7.75 1.53
C TYR A 152 12.03 -7.66 2.26
N LEU A 153 12.02 -7.39 3.57
CA LEU A 153 13.26 -7.34 4.36
C LEU A 153 13.98 -8.70 4.34
N ALA A 154 13.23 -9.80 4.47
CA ALA A 154 13.78 -11.14 4.40
C ALA A 154 14.48 -11.42 3.06
N LEU A 155 13.85 -11.02 1.95
CA LEU A 155 14.44 -11.15 0.61
C LEU A 155 15.69 -10.29 0.44
N LEU A 156 15.68 -9.06 0.97
CA LEU A 156 16.85 -8.17 0.94
C LEU A 156 18.05 -8.71 1.72
N GLN A 157 17.80 -9.51 2.76
CA GLN A 157 18.81 -10.06 3.67
C GLN A 157 19.14 -11.54 3.41
N GLY A 158 18.41 -12.22 2.52
CA GLY A 158 18.49 -13.68 2.37
C GLY A 158 18.01 -14.45 3.62
N ASP A 159 17.18 -13.86 4.48
CA ASP A 159 16.69 -14.47 5.72
C ASP A 159 15.48 -15.37 5.45
N SER A 160 15.74 -16.62 5.08
CA SER A 160 14.69 -17.61 4.78
C SER A 160 13.75 -17.90 5.95
N GLN A 161 14.24 -17.79 7.19
CA GLN A 161 13.41 -18.01 8.38
C GLN A 161 12.41 -16.88 8.59
N ARG A 162 12.82 -15.62 8.41
CA ARG A 162 11.89 -14.48 8.45
C ARG A 162 10.89 -14.55 7.30
N LEU A 163 11.33 -14.96 6.11
CA LEU A 163 10.43 -15.14 4.97
C LEU A 163 9.34 -16.17 5.28
N ALA A 164 9.68 -17.32 5.85
CA ALA A 164 8.72 -18.34 6.27
C ALA A 164 7.71 -17.79 7.29
N ARG A 165 8.18 -17.11 8.35
CA ARG A 165 7.28 -16.49 9.35
C ARG A 165 6.36 -15.43 8.75
N ALA A 166 6.86 -14.64 7.80
CA ALA A 166 6.07 -13.64 7.10
C ALA A 166 5.00 -14.29 6.22
N ALA A 167 5.35 -15.35 5.48
CA ALA A 167 4.40 -16.12 4.68
C ALA A 167 3.29 -16.73 5.55
N ASP A 168 3.66 -17.40 6.64
CA ASP A 168 2.70 -17.96 7.61
C ASP A 168 1.75 -16.89 8.14
N ARG A 169 2.28 -15.69 8.44
CA ARG A 169 1.47 -14.58 8.91
C ARG A 169 0.50 -14.06 7.85
N ILE A 170 0.91 -13.97 6.59
CA ILE A 170 0.05 -13.56 5.47
C ILE A 170 -1.08 -14.57 5.30
N PHE A 171 -0.77 -15.87 5.17
CA PHE A 171 -1.78 -16.91 4.98
C PHE A 171 -2.69 -17.05 6.19
N GLY A 172 -2.17 -16.86 7.40
CA GLY A 172 -2.96 -16.82 8.63
C GLY A 172 -4.02 -15.71 8.68
N THR A 173 -3.92 -14.68 7.82
CA THR A 173 -4.99 -13.68 7.67
C THR A 173 -6.15 -14.13 6.79
N VAL A 174 -5.95 -15.15 5.96
CA VAL A 174 -6.96 -15.72 5.05
C VAL A 174 -7.74 -16.79 5.81
N ARG A 175 -8.56 -16.35 6.77
CA ARG A 175 -9.41 -17.24 7.56
C ARG A 175 -10.78 -16.62 7.78
N TYR A 176 -11.78 -17.49 7.95
CA TYR A 176 -13.08 -17.07 8.44
C TYR A 176 -12.94 -16.56 9.88
N SER A 177 -13.50 -15.40 10.18
CA SER A 177 -13.42 -14.83 11.53
C SER A 177 -14.67 -14.05 11.90
N SER A 178 -15.14 -14.20 13.15
CA SER A 178 -16.34 -13.54 13.65
C SER A 178 -16.11 -12.09 14.11
N ASP A 179 -14.87 -11.64 14.25
CA ASP A 179 -14.43 -10.35 14.79
C ASP A 179 -13.82 -9.38 13.73
N GLY A 180 -13.48 -9.88 12.54
CA GLY A 180 -12.94 -9.10 11.41
C GLY A 180 -12.20 -9.98 10.41
N GLY A 181 -12.36 -9.75 9.11
CA GLY A 181 -11.86 -10.62 8.06
C GLY A 181 -12.97 -11.17 7.15
N VAL A 182 -12.65 -12.24 6.43
CA VAL A 182 -13.60 -12.95 5.56
C VAL A 182 -14.64 -13.66 6.42
N ARG A 183 -15.90 -13.63 5.97
CA ARG A 183 -17.04 -14.29 6.60
C ARG A 183 -17.50 -15.48 5.78
N GLU A 184 -18.23 -16.40 6.41
CA GLU A 184 -18.75 -17.60 5.75
C GLU A 184 -19.68 -17.26 4.56
N ASP A 185 -20.32 -16.09 4.61
CA ASP A 185 -21.14 -15.53 3.52
C ASP A 185 -20.32 -14.76 2.46
N PHE A 186 -18.99 -14.91 2.47
CA PHE A 186 -18.02 -14.23 1.60
C PHE A 186 -17.96 -12.70 1.77
N SER A 187 -18.62 -12.12 2.78
CA SER A 187 -18.43 -10.71 3.12
C SER A 187 -17.08 -10.47 3.82
N TYR A 188 -16.55 -9.24 3.76
CA TYR A 188 -15.32 -8.87 4.47
C TYR A 188 -15.56 -7.70 5.42
N LEU A 189 -15.29 -7.92 6.70
CA LEU A 189 -15.42 -6.90 7.75
C LEU A 189 -14.06 -6.32 8.14
N PHE A 190 -13.93 -5.00 8.03
CA PHE A 190 -12.76 -4.24 8.48
C PHE A 190 -13.19 -3.19 9.50
N HIS A 191 -12.38 -2.97 10.55
CA HIS A 191 -12.71 -2.08 11.67
C HIS A 191 -14.11 -2.31 12.26
N VAL A 192 -14.40 -3.56 12.68
CA VAL A 192 -15.57 -4.02 13.47
C VAL A 192 -16.99 -3.73 12.95
N ALA A 193 -17.18 -2.84 11.99
CA ALA A 193 -18.51 -2.45 11.49
C ALA A 193 -18.53 -2.01 10.02
N THR A 194 -17.39 -1.98 9.32
CA THR A 194 -17.35 -1.54 7.91
C THR A 194 -17.25 -2.74 6.99
N CYS A 195 -18.29 -2.97 6.16
CA CYS A 195 -18.20 -3.88 5.02
C CYS A 195 -17.24 -3.28 3.98
N ALA A 196 -16.18 -4.03 3.66
CA ALA A 196 -14.95 -3.47 3.10
C ALA A 196 -14.44 -4.26 1.88
N THR A 197 -15.27 -5.16 1.33
CA THR A 197 -14.88 -6.18 0.34
C THR A 197 -14.10 -5.62 -0.84
N THR A 198 -14.48 -4.49 -1.42
CA THR A 198 -13.77 -3.94 -2.61
C THR A 198 -12.57 -3.04 -2.27
N ARG A 199 -12.54 -2.41 -1.09
CA ARG A 199 -11.51 -1.40 -0.76
C ARG A 199 -10.30 -1.98 -0.04
N TRP A 200 -10.46 -3.08 0.70
CA TRP A 200 -9.41 -3.64 1.55
C TRP A 200 -8.97 -5.05 1.14
N VAL A 201 -9.80 -5.77 0.37
CA VAL A 201 -9.46 -7.07 -0.24
C VAL A 201 -9.09 -6.91 -1.73
N GLY A 202 -9.54 -5.84 -2.37
CA GLY A 202 -9.45 -5.62 -3.82
C GLY A 202 -8.06 -5.22 -4.34
N MET A 203 -7.12 -6.16 -4.33
CA MET A 203 -6.01 -6.29 -5.28
C MET A 203 -5.62 -7.77 -5.35
N ASN A 204 -6.57 -8.66 -5.66
CA ASN A 204 -6.34 -10.03 -6.18
C ASN A 204 -7.67 -10.76 -6.48
N SER A 205 -8.60 -10.08 -7.15
CA SER A 205 -9.77 -10.74 -7.72
C SER A 205 -9.68 -10.71 -9.24
N ALA A 206 -8.67 -11.40 -9.77
CA ALA A 206 -8.81 -11.95 -11.11
C ALA A 206 -9.96 -12.96 -11.02
N LYS A 207 -11.00 -12.73 -11.82
CA LYS A 207 -12.18 -13.59 -11.91
C LYS A 207 -11.75 -15.04 -12.04
N LEU A 208 -12.02 -15.86 -11.03
CA LEU A 208 -12.19 -17.29 -11.23
C LEU A 208 -13.53 -17.46 -11.95
N SER A 209 -13.53 -17.32 -13.28
CA SER A 209 -14.60 -17.90 -14.09
C SER A 209 -14.31 -19.39 -14.24
N LYS A 210 -15.36 -20.19 -14.01
CA LYS A 210 -15.40 -21.62 -14.33
C LYS A 210 -15.13 -21.85 -15.82
#